data_AF-A0AAE1GHV6-F1
#
_entry.id   AF-A0AAE1GHV6-F1
#
_cell.length_a   1.000
_cell.length_b   1.000
_cell.length_c   1.000
_cell.angle_alpha   90.00
_cell.angle_beta   90.00
_cell.angle_gamma   90.00
#
_symmetry.space_group_name_H-M   'P 1'
#
loop_
_entity.id
_entity.type
_entity.pdbx_description
1 polymer ?
#
loop_
_entity_poly.entity_id
_entity_poly.type
_entity_poly.pdbx_seq_one_letter_code
_entity_poly.pdbx_strand_id
1 'polypeptide(L)'
;MRDRPGHYPEYQELVQNAEDAGASKVEVVHDTRSLNFPEAHKDVQRFIRGPALCLYNDAVFSQEDWNGIRKLSDSIKKDDPLRVGQFGLGFKSVFHITDYITIISGSKLLFMDPSEPVLFMDPSKPPVNRMCRFVSLGDLGKVFPESFALQLWGTYLTSQHILTGTFPATLFWFPLRQQPSQLSPTVYTKDSVRQLFDSFSVEAPICLTFLRALEQVSLQMVERDPRTPVLVYRVGYHNDGVSVARQERKNLRHILHQCEGRPSTSITSQYQVTIHNTKDGQVSKQTMMVLHYLPGQQDKYCIKYKGNEPHRYIPLVGVAVPTQPIATSWAQGSLFTFLPLPLDPGNATGLPVQVNAYFTLDQNRRHVKWRTHESSKEPDVIWNEELVSKVVLKAYHKLLLYVHDQTVQGIYQPEMWYSVLPDLGTTTARWHQLATQLWRKLLILPILHSQTHGFLTTQNVITDASLDDYSDQVNRCVREVLQCYQKSLVTLPSHVTISLDRLNCTPPTVTPDLVRECLRSGGGKVKCKYDTITLLEYITSDQHYHNQLNGLQLLPLTSN
;
A
#
# COMPACT_ATOMS: atom_id res chain seq x y z
N MET A 1 -25.32 7.49 -7.77
CA MET A 1 -24.20 6.61 -8.19
C MET A 1 -24.76 5.21 -8.32
N ARG A 2 -24.49 4.49 -9.43
CA ARG A 2 -24.94 3.10 -9.59
C ARG A 2 -23.90 2.19 -8.91
N ASP A 3 -24.34 1.47 -7.89
CA ASP A 3 -23.54 0.47 -7.16
C ASP A 3 -23.06 -0.63 -8.10
N ARG A 4 -21.75 -0.90 -8.10
CA ARG A 4 -21.23 -2.21 -8.51
C ARG A 4 -20.97 -3.02 -7.23
N PRO A 5 -21.38 -4.29 -7.16
CA PRO A 5 -21.05 -5.15 -6.03
C PRO A 5 -19.52 -5.31 -5.91
N GLY A 6 -19.00 -5.21 -4.68
CA GLY A 6 -17.59 -5.49 -4.37
C GLY A 6 -16.68 -4.28 -4.10
N HIS A 7 -17.20 -3.06 -3.99
CA HIS A 7 -16.41 -1.93 -3.49
C HIS A 7 -17.21 -1.15 -2.46
N TYR A 8 -16.71 -1.15 -1.23
CA TYR A 8 -17.40 -0.61 -0.06
C TYR A 8 -16.62 0.58 0.49
N PRO A 9 -16.82 1.80 -0.06
CA PRO A 9 -16.09 2.99 0.34
C PRO A 9 -16.33 3.35 1.82
N GLU A 10 -17.41 2.87 2.42
CA GLU A 10 -17.78 3.13 3.82
C GLU A 10 -16.69 2.72 4.79
N TYR A 11 -16.09 1.56 4.55
CA TYR A 11 -15.05 1.02 5.41
C TYR A 11 -13.73 1.79 5.27
N GLN A 12 -13.34 2.11 4.03
CA GLN A 12 -12.12 2.86 3.73
C GLN A 12 -12.14 4.23 4.43
N GLU A 13 -13.27 4.92 4.35
CA GLU A 13 -13.48 6.22 5.03
C GLU A 13 -13.37 6.10 6.55
N LEU A 14 -13.89 5.02 7.16
CA LEU A 14 -13.82 4.82 8.60
C LEU A 14 -12.39 4.50 9.10
N VAL A 15 -11.64 3.70 8.35
CA VAL A 15 -10.21 3.46 8.62
C VAL A 15 -9.40 4.75 8.50
N GLN A 16 -9.70 5.55 7.48
CA GLN A 16 -9.04 6.85 7.29
C GLN A 16 -9.35 7.82 8.43
N ASN A 17 -10.59 7.89 8.89
CA ASN A 17 -10.95 8.69 10.07
C ASN A 17 -10.18 8.27 11.33
N ALA A 18 -9.99 6.95 11.53
CA ALA A 18 -9.21 6.43 12.65
C ALA A 18 -7.72 6.80 12.53
N GLU A 19 -7.12 6.64 11.35
CA GLU A 19 -5.75 7.06 11.05
C GLU A 19 -5.52 8.56 11.34
N ASP A 20 -6.44 9.42 10.88
CA ASP A 20 -6.38 10.86 11.06
C ASP A 20 -6.50 11.27 12.54
N ALA A 21 -7.39 10.59 13.28
CA ALA A 21 -7.49 10.73 14.73
C ALA A 21 -6.24 10.23 15.47
N GLY A 22 -5.37 9.48 14.79
CA GLY A 22 -4.14 8.93 15.34
C GLY A 22 -4.32 7.60 16.09
N ALA A 23 -5.36 6.84 15.76
CA ALA A 23 -5.58 5.52 16.31
C ALA A 23 -4.45 4.56 15.91
N SER A 24 -4.06 3.68 16.83
CA SER A 24 -3.13 2.58 16.56
C SER A 24 -3.86 1.31 16.14
N LYS A 25 -5.14 1.15 16.52
CA LYS A 25 -5.94 -0.01 16.14
C LYS A 25 -7.38 0.33 15.78
N VAL A 26 -7.92 -0.43 14.83
CA VAL A 26 -9.34 -0.47 14.47
C VAL A 26 -9.88 -1.88 14.63
N GLU A 27 -11.06 -2.00 15.22
CA GLU A 27 -11.77 -3.27 15.37
C GLU A 27 -13.19 -3.10 14.84
N VAL A 28 -13.56 -3.92 13.85
CA VAL A 28 -14.91 -3.93 13.28
C VAL A 28 -15.59 -5.23 13.69
N VAL A 29 -16.71 -5.08 14.39
CA VAL A 29 -17.49 -6.21 14.91
C VAL A 29 -18.83 -6.20 14.22
N HIS A 30 -19.14 -7.29 13.51
CA HIS A 30 -20.50 -7.55 13.06
C HIS A 30 -21.29 -8.21 14.20
N ASP A 31 -22.19 -7.44 14.79
CA ASP A 31 -23.07 -7.89 15.85
C ASP A 31 -24.40 -8.35 15.25
N THR A 32 -24.69 -9.64 15.36
CA THR A 32 -25.94 -10.22 14.83
C THR A 32 -27.06 -10.29 15.87
N ARG A 33 -26.81 -9.82 17.09
CA ARG A 33 -27.77 -9.90 18.19
C ARG A 33 -28.92 -8.94 17.95
N SER A 34 -30.12 -9.38 18.31
CA SER A 34 -31.30 -8.52 18.37
C SER A 34 -31.85 -8.57 19.79
N LEU A 35 -31.80 -7.45 20.49
CA LEU A 35 -32.27 -7.33 21.86
C LEU A 35 -33.71 -6.81 21.87
N ASN A 36 -34.56 -7.47 22.67
CA ASN A 36 -35.92 -6.99 22.94
C ASN A 36 -35.82 -5.86 23.96
N PHE A 37 -36.02 -4.63 23.49
CA PHE A 37 -35.94 -3.44 24.31
C PHE A 37 -37.26 -3.15 25.03
N PRO A 38 -37.25 -2.64 26.29
CA PRO A 38 -38.46 -2.23 26.97
C PRO A 38 -39.16 -1.08 26.26
N GLU A 39 -40.50 -1.10 26.26
CA GLU A 39 -41.37 -0.11 25.62
C GLU A 39 -41.10 1.34 26.06
N ALA A 40 -40.70 1.53 27.33
CA ALA A 40 -40.39 2.83 27.93
C ALA A 40 -39.23 3.58 27.25
N HIS A 41 -38.42 2.90 26.43
CA HIS A 41 -37.24 3.47 25.76
C HIS A 41 -37.37 3.42 24.23
N LYS A 42 -38.59 3.41 23.69
CA LYS A 42 -38.87 3.37 22.25
C LYS A 42 -38.15 4.45 21.43
N ASP A 43 -37.97 5.64 21.98
CA ASP A 43 -37.34 6.76 21.26
C ASP A 43 -35.87 6.52 20.92
N VAL A 44 -35.14 5.81 21.81
CA VAL A 44 -33.73 5.44 21.60
C VAL A 44 -33.56 4.09 20.91
N GLN A 45 -34.62 3.27 20.87
CA GLN A 45 -34.60 1.93 20.27
C GLN A 45 -34.21 1.95 18.78
N ARG A 46 -34.60 2.98 18.03
CA ARG A 46 -34.26 3.09 16.59
C ARG A 46 -32.74 3.10 16.33
N PHE A 47 -31.94 3.60 17.29
CA PHE A 47 -30.49 3.77 17.15
C PHE A 47 -29.67 2.50 17.44
N ILE A 48 -30.32 1.43 17.87
CA ILE A 48 -29.67 0.20 18.39
C ILE A 48 -30.40 -1.09 18.01
N ARG A 49 -31.57 -1.02 17.38
CA ARG A 49 -32.39 -2.19 17.07
C ARG A 49 -31.80 -2.99 15.92
N GLY A 50 -31.71 -4.30 16.13
CA GLY A 50 -31.33 -5.28 15.11
C GLY A 50 -29.82 -5.47 15.00
N PRO A 51 -29.37 -6.27 14.02
CA PRO A 51 -27.97 -6.46 13.72
C PRO A 51 -27.27 -5.13 13.45
N ALA A 52 -25.99 -5.02 13.79
CA ALA A 52 -25.23 -3.79 13.63
C ALA A 52 -23.77 -4.05 13.23
N LEU A 53 -23.16 -3.05 12.61
CA LEU A 53 -21.71 -2.93 12.54
C LEU A 53 -21.25 -2.00 13.66
N CYS A 54 -20.41 -2.54 14.55
CA CYS A 54 -19.71 -1.78 15.56
C CYS A 54 -18.28 -1.53 15.09
N LEU A 55 -17.85 -0.27 15.10
CA LEU A 55 -16.46 0.09 14.82
C LEU A 55 -15.85 0.75 16.02
N TYR A 56 -14.78 0.16 16.53
CA TYR A 56 -13.98 0.67 17.62
C TYR A 56 -12.63 1.15 17.08
N ASN A 57 -12.14 2.29 17.58
CA ASN A 57 -10.74 2.69 17.46
C ASN A 57 -10.26 3.31 18.77
N ASP A 58 -8.96 3.20 19.05
CA ASP A 58 -8.34 3.64 20.31
C ASP A 58 -7.97 5.13 20.35
N ALA A 59 -8.46 5.94 19.42
CA ALA A 59 -8.36 7.40 19.47
C ALA A 59 -9.65 8.04 20.04
N VAL A 60 -9.53 9.24 20.60
CA VAL A 60 -10.65 10.01 21.15
C VAL A 60 -10.97 11.19 20.22
N PHE A 61 -12.25 11.44 19.97
CA PHE A 61 -12.72 12.58 19.19
C PHE A 61 -12.32 13.90 19.86
N SER A 62 -11.64 14.75 19.08
CA SER A 62 -11.40 16.14 19.42
C SER A 62 -12.68 16.98 19.32
N GLN A 63 -12.63 18.22 19.84
CA GLN A 63 -13.76 19.14 19.70
C GLN A 63 -14.01 19.51 18.23
N GLU A 64 -12.95 19.54 17.42
CA GLU A 64 -13.00 19.71 15.97
C GLU A 64 -13.73 18.56 15.29
N ASP A 65 -13.44 17.31 15.68
CA ASP A 65 -14.12 16.11 15.11
C ASP A 65 -15.62 16.14 15.43
N TRP A 66 -15.98 16.51 16.67
CA TRP A 66 -17.39 16.71 17.06
C TRP A 66 -18.08 17.85 16.31
N ASN A 67 -17.34 18.91 15.96
CA ASN A 67 -17.88 19.99 15.15
C ASN A 67 -18.02 19.57 13.67
N GLY A 68 -17.10 18.74 13.17
CA GLY A 68 -17.11 18.19 11.82
C GLY A 68 -18.30 17.24 11.59
N ILE A 69 -18.53 16.29 12.51
CA ILE A 69 -19.62 15.30 12.38
C ILE A 69 -21.02 15.96 12.35
N ARG A 70 -21.18 17.12 12.99
CA ARG A 70 -22.45 17.89 12.97
C ARG A 70 -22.77 18.49 11.61
N LYS A 71 -21.74 18.75 10.80
CA LYS A 71 -21.84 19.45 9.52
C LYS A 71 -22.10 18.49 8.35
N LEU A 72 -22.72 17.33 8.59
CA LEU A 72 -23.10 16.43 7.50
C LEU A 72 -24.01 17.10 6.44
N SER A 73 -24.76 18.14 6.82
CA SER A 73 -25.52 19.00 5.92
C SER A 73 -24.69 20.13 5.26
N ASP A 74 -23.68 20.64 5.97
CA ASP A 74 -22.93 21.85 5.60
C ASP A 74 -21.52 21.47 5.15
N SER A 75 -21.23 21.58 3.85
CA SER A 75 -19.92 21.29 3.28
C SER A 75 -18.85 22.35 3.63
N ILE A 76 -18.69 22.70 4.90
CA ILE A 76 -17.68 23.63 5.39
C ILE A 76 -16.46 22.83 5.85
N LYS A 77 -15.57 22.60 4.88
CA LYS A 77 -14.24 22.00 5.03
C LYS A 77 -13.33 23.00 5.76
N LYS A 78 -12.64 22.60 6.82
CA LYS A 78 -11.62 23.44 7.49
C LYS A 78 -10.21 22.84 7.33
N ASP A 79 -9.22 23.55 7.88
CA ASP A 79 -7.85 23.66 7.37
C ASP A 79 -6.82 22.80 8.12
N ASP A 80 -6.84 21.46 7.95
CA ASP A 80 -5.66 20.64 8.25
C ASP A 80 -5.21 19.92 6.96
N PRO A 81 -4.08 20.30 6.36
CA PRO A 81 -3.58 19.69 5.13
C PRO A 81 -3.00 18.28 5.32
N LEU A 82 -2.75 17.86 6.58
CA LEU A 82 -2.18 16.55 6.91
C LEU A 82 -3.21 15.47 7.21
N ARG A 83 -4.48 15.89 7.42
CA ARG A 83 -5.66 15.03 7.54
C ARG A 83 -6.38 14.93 6.21
N VAL A 84 -6.99 13.78 5.96
CA VAL A 84 -7.68 13.48 4.70
C VAL A 84 -9.14 13.26 4.99
N GLY A 85 -9.95 14.22 4.56
CA GLY A 85 -11.40 14.12 4.72
C GLY A 85 -11.85 14.75 6.04
N GLN A 86 -12.05 16.06 6.03
CA GLN A 86 -12.84 16.70 7.07
C GLN A 86 -14.32 16.58 6.70
N PHE A 87 -15.00 15.65 7.37
CA PHE A 87 -16.41 15.27 7.33
C PHE A 87 -17.31 16.10 6.39
N GLY A 88 -17.85 15.46 5.35
CA GLY A 88 -18.89 16.07 4.52
C GLY A 88 -19.29 15.31 3.25
N LEU A 89 -18.40 14.48 2.69
CA LEU A 89 -18.70 13.62 1.53
C LEU A 89 -18.37 12.15 1.78
N GLY A 90 -17.20 11.85 2.36
CA GLY A 90 -16.74 10.49 2.63
C GLY A 90 -17.57 9.76 3.69
N PHE A 91 -17.74 10.36 4.87
CA PHE A 91 -18.57 9.79 5.94
C PHE A 91 -20.05 9.58 5.54
N LYS A 92 -20.58 10.28 4.52
CA LYS A 92 -21.96 10.05 4.05
C LYS A 92 -22.16 8.65 3.48
N SER A 93 -21.08 8.01 3.02
CA SER A 93 -21.13 6.63 2.52
C SER A 93 -21.68 5.66 3.57
N VAL A 94 -21.48 5.89 4.88
CA VAL A 94 -22.03 5.00 5.92
C VAL A 94 -23.56 4.92 5.88
N PHE A 95 -24.26 5.88 5.26
CA PHE A 95 -25.71 5.81 5.08
C PHE A 95 -26.13 4.81 3.98
N HIS A 96 -25.20 4.20 3.25
CA HIS A 96 -25.48 3.00 2.47
C HIS A 96 -25.85 1.82 3.37
N ILE A 97 -25.24 1.69 4.57
CA ILE A 97 -25.45 0.56 5.49
C ILE A 97 -26.51 0.82 6.58
N THR A 98 -26.66 2.06 7.03
CA THR A 98 -27.50 2.43 8.18
C THR A 98 -28.33 3.69 7.94
N ASP A 99 -29.43 3.84 8.66
CA ASP A 99 -30.17 5.10 8.77
C ASP A 99 -29.83 5.90 10.02
N TYR A 100 -29.27 5.23 11.03
CA TYR A 100 -29.01 5.80 12.35
C TYR A 100 -27.56 5.57 12.75
N ILE A 101 -26.99 6.51 13.49
CA ILE A 101 -25.62 6.36 14.00
C ILE A 101 -25.61 6.66 15.49
N THR A 102 -24.94 5.80 16.27
CA THR A 102 -24.55 6.14 17.63
C THR A 102 -23.03 6.26 17.70
N ILE A 103 -22.52 7.31 18.34
CA ILE A 103 -21.08 7.51 18.56
C ILE A 103 -20.82 7.73 20.05
N ILE A 104 -19.87 7.00 20.61
CA ILE A 104 -19.37 7.16 21.99
C ILE A 104 -17.90 7.52 21.90
N SER A 105 -17.50 8.69 22.41
CA SER A 105 -16.09 9.07 22.47
C SER A 105 -15.81 10.10 23.55
N GLY A 106 -14.75 9.88 24.34
CA GLY A 106 -14.43 10.71 25.49
C GLY A 106 -15.62 10.75 26.46
N SER A 107 -16.08 11.95 26.81
CA SER A 107 -17.22 12.14 27.70
C SER A 107 -18.57 12.30 26.98
N LYS A 108 -18.63 12.09 25.67
CA LYS A 108 -19.81 12.40 24.85
C LYS A 108 -20.38 11.16 24.15
N LEU A 109 -21.69 11.11 24.11
CA LEU A 109 -22.52 10.19 23.34
C LEU A 109 -23.33 11.02 22.34
N LEU A 110 -23.40 10.56 21.09
CA LEU A 110 -24.19 11.18 20.02
C LEU A 110 -25.14 10.14 19.44
N PHE A 111 -26.42 10.48 19.38
CA PHE A 111 -27.42 9.80 18.54
C PHE A 111 -27.72 10.66 17.32
N MET A 112 -27.63 10.07 16.13
CA MET A 112 -27.80 10.78 14.86
C MET A 112 -28.86 10.16 13.97
N ASP A 113 -29.84 10.97 13.58
CA ASP A 113 -30.92 10.65 12.65
C ASP A 113 -30.99 11.72 11.54
N PRO A 114 -30.38 11.48 10.37
CA PRO A 114 -30.37 12.43 9.25
C PRO A 114 -31.75 12.76 8.68
N SER A 115 -32.77 11.95 8.98
CA SER A 115 -34.13 12.15 8.46
C SER A 115 -34.91 13.17 9.30
N GLU A 116 -34.42 13.54 10.49
CA GLU A 116 -35.11 14.52 11.34
C GLU A 116 -34.86 15.96 10.86
N PRO A 117 -35.92 16.75 10.63
CA PRO A 117 -35.79 18.11 10.11
C PRO A 117 -35.23 19.08 11.17
N VAL A 118 -34.56 20.13 10.68
CA VAL A 118 -34.25 21.30 11.50
C VAL A 118 -35.55 22.08 11.74
N LEU A 119 -35.99 22.15 13.00
CA LEU A 119 -37.23 22.83 13.34
C LEU A 119 -36.96 24.30 13.67
N PHE A 120 -37.65 25.18 12.94
CA PHE A 120 -37.72 26.62 13.20
C PHE A 120 -39.04 26.92 13.94
N MET A 121 -39.09 26.60 15.24
CA MET A 121 -40.32 26.78 16.02
C MET A 121 -40.55 28.24 16.46
N ASP A 122 -39.48 29.03 16.58
CA ASP A 122 -39.51 30.42 17.06
C ASP A 122 -38.42 31.24 16.36
N PRO A 123 -38.74 32.32 15.62
CA PRO A 123 -37.74 33.16 14.94
C PRO A 123 -36.75 33.85 15.89
N SER A 124 -37.07 33.96 17.18
CA SER A 124 -36.22 34.58 18.20
C SER A 124 -35.25 33.58 18.86
N LYS A 125 -35.37 32.28 18.57
CA LYS A 125 -34.52 31.22 19.12
C LYS A 125 -33.70 30.55 18.02
N PRO A 126 -32.48 30.07 18.33
CA PRO A 126 -31.71 29.31 17.38
C PRO A 126 -32.47 28.03 16.97
N PRO A 127 -32.38 27.61 15.70
CA PRO A 127 -33.03 26.41 15.21
C PRO A 127 -32.62 25.17 16.02
N VAL A 128 -33.58 24.31 16.35
CA VAL A 128 -33.30 23.06 17.06
C VAL A 128 -32.87 22.02 16.05
N ASN A 129 -31.58 21.73 15.99
CA ASN A 129 -31.05 20.65 15.19
C ASN A 129 -31.35 19.30 15.88
N ARG A 130 -32.45 18.64 15.48
CA ARG A 130 -32.84 17.34 16.03
C ARG A 130 -32.04 16.17 15.44
N MET A 131 -31.35 16.39 14.31
CA MET A 131 -30.51 15.38 13.66
C MET A 131 -29.44 14.84 14.61
N CYS A 132 -28.85 15.68 15.47
CA CYS A 132 -27.75 15.32 16.35
C CYS A 132 -28.10 15.54 17.82
N ARG A 133 -28.32 14.47 18.57
CA ARG A 133 -28.64 14.52 20.01
C ARG A 133 -27.44 14.11 20.84
N PHE A 134 -26.87 15.07 21.57
CA PHE A 134 -25.72 14.84 22.45
C PHE A 134 -26.15 14.55 23.88
N VAL A 135 -25.48 13.59 24.49
CA VAL A 135 -25.65 13.22 25.90
C VAL A 135 -24.27 13.07 26.51
N SER A 136 -24.10 13.46 27.78
CA SER A 136 -22.89 13.13 28.53
C SER A 136 -22.86 11.62 28.78
N LEU A 137 -21.70 10.98 28.66
CA LEU A 137 -21.59 9.54 28.94
C LEU A 137 -21.99 9.20 30.38
N GLY A 138 -21.70 10.09 31.33
CA GLY A 138 -22.13 9.93 32.73
C GLY A 138 -23.65 10.03 32.93
N ASP A 139 -24.36 10.58 31.94
CA ASP A 139 -25.82 10.67 31.93
C ASP A 139 -26.48 9.56 31.07
N LEU A 140 -25.71 8.57 30.60
CA LEU A 140 -26.23 7.49 29.75
C LEU A 140 -27.45 6.81 30.37
N GLY A 141 -27.40 6.50 31.68
CA GLY A 141 -28.50 5.86 32.41
C GLY A 141 -29.82 6.64 32.41
N LYS A 142 -29.79 7.95 32.17
CA LYS A 142 -31.00 8.81 32.09
C LYS A 142 -31.74 8.63 30.77
N VAL A 143 -31.04 8.27 29.71
CA VAL A 143 -31.59 8.14 28.35
C VAL A 143 -31.67 6.70 27.88
N PHE A 144 -30.83 5.83 28.43
CA PHE A 144 -30.63 4.47 27.96
C PHE A 144 -30.27 3.52 29.13
N PRO A 145 -30.95 2.37 29.28
CA PRO A 145 -30.66 1.42 30.34
C PRO A 145 -29.22 0.91 30.29
N GLU A 146 -28.46 1.09 31.38
CA GLU A 146 -27.05 0.69 31.47
C GLU A 146 -26.86 -0.80 31.19
N SER A 147 -27.74 -1.66 31.69
CA SER A 147 -27.68 -3.11 31.46
C SER A 147 -27.72 -3.49 29.98
N PHE A 148 -28.47 -2.75 29.15
CA PHE A 148 -28.51 -2.96 27.71
C PHE A 148 -27.29 -2.35 27.02
N ALA A 149 -26.77 -1.22 27.52
CA ALA A 149 -25.57 -0.60 26.96
C ALA A 149 -24.37 -1.54 27.11
N LEU A 150 -24.25 -2.18 28.28
CA LEU A 150 -23.24 -3.19 28.55
C LEU A 150 -23.48 -4.48 27.76
N GLN A 151 -24.71 -4.82 27.38
CA GLN A 151 -24.93 -5.95 26.48
C GLN A 151 -24.45 -5.64 25.06
N LEU A 152 -24.80 -4.47 24.51
CA LEU A 152 -24.48 -4.09 23.13
C LEU A 152 -23.01 -3.71 22.97
N TRP A 153 -22.51 -2.83 23.85
CA TRP A 153 -21.18 -2.23 23.74
C TRP A 153 -20.17 -2.80 24.74
N GLY A 154 -20.56 -3.79 25.55
CA GLY A 154 -19.76 -4.36 26.64
C GLY A 154 -18.40 -4.96 26.26
N THR A 155 -18.19 -5.24 24.97
CA THR A 155 -16.88 -5.60 24.44
C THR A 155 -15.84 -4.51 24.70
N TYR A 156 -16.27 -3.24 24.73
CA TYR A 156 -15.40 -2.07 24.85
C TYR A 156 -15.81 -1.12 25.98
N LEU A 157 -17.11 -0.85 26.12
CA LEU A 157 -17.67 0.02 27.15
C LEU A 157 -17.91 -0.76 28.45
N THR A 158 -17.38 -0.27 29.56
CA THR A 158 -17.49 -0.93 30.87
C THR A 158 -18.32 -0.05 31.81
N SER A 159 -18.84 -0.62 32.90
CA SER A 159 -19.51 0.17 33.94
C SER A 159 -18.62 1.26 34.53
N GLN A 160 -17.30 1.03 34.59
CA GLN A 160 -16.35 2.06 35.04
C GLN A 160 -16.34 3.28 34.12
N HIS A 161 -16.40 3.08 32.79
CA HIS A 161 -16.45 4.19 31.84
C HIS A 161 -17.75 5.02 31.98
N ILE A 162 -18.86 4.36 32.27
CA ILE A 162 -20.15 5.02 32.50
C ILE A 162 -20.10 5.80 33.82
N LEU A 163 -19.61 5.16 34.89
CA LEU A 163 -19.48 5.78 36.22
C LEU A 163 -18.57 7.02 36.20
N THR A 164 -17.42 6.96 35.51
CA THR A 164 -16.51 8.11 35.38
C THR A 164 -16.95 9.10 34.31
N GLY A 165 -17.96 8.76 33.52
CA GLY A 165 -18.44 9.55 32.39
C GLY A 165 -17.38 9.77 31.31
N THR A 166 -16.39 8.89 31.18
CA THR A 166 -15.30 9.01 30.19
C THR A 166 -14.95 7.67 29.55
N PHE A 167 -14.86 7.65 28.22
CA PHE A 167 -14.44 6.53 27.40
C PHE A 167 -13.17 6.89 26.61
N PRO A 168 -12.03 6.23 26.86
CA PRO A 168 -10.73 6.61 26.28
C PRO A 168 -10.52 6.07 24.87
N ALA A 169 -11.58 6.07 24.05
CA ALA A 169 -11.58 5.54 22.69
C ALA A 169 -12.78 6.12 21.93
N THR A 170 -13.02 5.66 20.70
CA THR A 170 -14.18 5.99 19.90
C THR A 170 -14.89 4.73 19.44
N LEU A 171 -16.19 4.65 19.69
CA LEU A 171 -17.07 3.57 19.25
C LEU A 171 -18.17 4.15 18.37
N PHE A 172 -18.28 3.64 17.14
CA PHE A 172 -19.42 3.84 16.27
C PHE A 172 -20.30 2.61 16.27
N TRP A 173 -21.61 2.83 16.28
CA TRP A 173 -22.61 1.79 16.17
C TRP A 173 -23.56 2.11 15.02
N PHE A 174 -23.60 1.22 14.04
CA PHE A 174 -24.37 1.34 12.82
C PHE A 174 -25.40 0.20 12.74
N PRO A 175 -26.63 0.38 13.22
CA PRO A 175 -27.70 -0.58 13.01
C PRO A 175 -27.92 -0.83 11.52
N LEU A 176 -27.85 -2.08 11.09
CA LEU A 176 -28.01 -2.43 9.69
C LEU A 176 -29.44 -2.16 9.24
N ARG A 177 -29.60 -1.49 8.11
CA ARG A 177 -30.92 -1.24 7.51
C ARG A 177 -31.62 -2.57 7.23
N GLN A 178 -32.77 -2.77 7.88
CA GLN A 178 -33.60 -3.98 7.74
C GLN A 178 -34.74 -3.80 6.73
N GLN A 179 -35.13 -2.56 6.44
CA GLN A 179 -36.18 -2.22 5.48
C GLN A 179 -35.77 -0.95 4.71
N PRO A 180 -36.17 -0.79 3.43
CA PRO A 180 -35.91 0.43 2.67
C PRO A 180 -36.31 1.70 3.41
N SER A 181 -35.48 2.74 3.31
CA SER A 181 -35.72 4.04 3.96
C SER A 181 -35.68 5.19 2.93
N GLN A 182 -35.91 6.41 3.40
CA GLN A 182 -35.75 7.61 2.56
C GLN A 182 -34.28 7.87 2.18
N LEU A 183 -33.31 7.37 2.96
CA LEU A 183 -31.89 7.55 2.70
C LEU A 183 -31.37 6.56 1.66
N SER A 184 -31.81 5.31 1.70
CA SER A 184 -31.42 4.29 0.73
C SER A 184 -32.41 3.12 0.68
N PRO A 185 -32.68 2.54 -0.50
CA PRO A 185 -33.46 1.31 -0.63
C PRO A 185 -32.66 0.04 -0.26
N THR A 186 -31.34 0.12 -0.11
CA THR A 186 -30.46 -1.04 0.08
C THR A 186 -30.53 -1.57 1.50
N VAL A 187 -30.92 -2.85 1.64
CA VAL A 187 -30.98 -3.61 2.90
C VAL A 187 -29.74 -4.48 3.03
N TYR A 188 -29.16 -4.54 4.23
CA TYR A 188 -27.95 -5.33 4.50
C TYR A 188 -28.29 -6.62 5.26
N THR A 189 -27.86 -7.75 4.70
CA THR A 189 -28.00 -9.07 5.33
C THR A 189 -26.67 -9.53 5.95
N LYS A 190 -26.71 -10.64 6.69
CA LYS A 190 -25.50 -11.29 7.19
C LYS A 190 -24.50 -11.61 6.08
N ASP A 191 -24.99 -12.02 4.90
CA ASP A 191 -24.14 -12.34 3.76
C ASP A 191 -23.59 -11.10 3.08
N SER A 192 -24.34 -9.98 3.04
CA SER A 192 -23.81 -8.68 2.59
C SER A 192 -22.59 -8.24 3.43
N VAL A 193 -22.66 -8.41 4.76
CA VAL A 193 -21.55 -8.07 5.66
C VAL A 193 -20.37 -9.03 5.50
N ARG A 194 -20.62 -10.33 5.28
CA ARG A 194 -19.55 -11.29 4.98
C ARG A 194 -18.82 -10.92 3.70
N GLN A 195 -19.54 -10.58 2.63
CA GLN A 195 -18.94 -10.12 1.37
C GLN A 195 -18.11 -8.84 1.54
N LEU A 196 -18.58 -7.91 2.38
CA LEU A 196 -17.82 -6.73 2.79
C LEU A 196 -16.49 -7.12 3.48
N PHE A 197 -16.56 -8.04 4.44
CA PHE A 197 -15.38 -8.53 5.18
C PHE A 197 -14.40 -9.27 4.27
N ASP A 198 -14.89 -10.09 3.35
CA ASP A 198 -14.07 -10.80 2.38
C ASP A 198 -13.36 -9.83 1.43
N SER A 199 -14.08 -8.86 0.88
CA SER A 199 -13.49 -7.81 0.05
C SER A 199 -12.40 -7.04 0.79
N PHE A 200 -12.66 -6.67 2.06
CA PHE A 200 -11.66 -5.98 2.86
C PHE A 200 -10.43 -6.85 3.12
N SER A 201 -10.60 -8.14 3.43
CA SER A 201 -9.49 -9.04 3.76
C SER A 201 -8.44 -9.18 2.66
N VAL A 202 -8.81 -8.87 1.40
CA VAL A 202 -7.90 -8.86 0.24
C VAL A 202 -7.07 -7.57 0.19
N GLU A 203 -7.66 -6.41 0.46
CA GLU A 203 -7.00 -5.10 0.36
C GLU A 203 -6.27 -4.70 1.66
N ALA A 204 -6.72 -5.20 2.80
CA ALA A 204 -6.27 -4.80 4.13
C ALA A 204 -4.76 -4.90 4.38
N PRO A 205 -4.03 -5.95 3.93
CA PRO A 205 -2.58 -6.01 4.07
C PRO A 205 -1.87 -4.86 3.37
N ILE A 206 -2.37 -4.51 2.19
CA ILE A 206 -1.81 -3.46 1.35
C ILE A 206 -2.08 -2.09 1.98
N CYS A 207 -3.27 -1.87 2.56
CA CYS A 207 -3.66 -0.62 3.22
C CYS A 207 -2.66 -0.15 4.28
N LEU A 208 -2.18 -1.04 5.16
CA LEU A 208 -1.32 -0.63 6.27
C LEU A 208 0.04 -0.08 5.81
N THR A 209 0.54 -0.47 4.63
CA THR A 209 1.90 -0.16 4.12
C THR A 209 2.34 1.30 4.29
N PHE A 210 1.44 2.25 4.03
CA PHE A 210 1.75 3.69 4.04
C PHE A 210 1.06 4.48 5.15
N LEU A 211 0.19 3.85 5.93
CA LEU A 211 -0.45 4.51 7.08
C LEU A 211 0.62 4.84 8.12
N ARG A 212 0.43 5.95 8.84
CA ARG A 212 1.40 6.55 9.75
C ARG A 212 1.04 6.34 11.23
N ALA A 213 -0.23 6.14 11.57
CA ALA A 213 -0.67 5.87 12.93
C ALA A 213 -1.16 4.43 13.11
N LEU A 214 -2.04 3.95 12.23
CA LEU A 214 -2.72 2.68 12.35
C LEU A 214 -1.77 1.50 12.16
N GLU A 215 -1.79 0.56 13.08
CA GLU A 215 -0.90 -0.61 13.12
C GLU A 215 -1.66 -1.93 13.06
N GLN A 216 -2.95 -1.92 13.35
CA GLN A 216 -3.78 -3.11 13.36
C GLN A 216 -5.20 -2.81 12.91
N VAL A 217 -5.75 -3.73 12.11
CA VAL A 217 -7.19 -3.84 11.89
C VAL A 217 -7.64 -5.27 12.16
N SER A 218 -8.76 -5.43 12.87
CA SER A 218 -9.42 -6.73 13.00
C SER A 218 -10.89 -6.69 12.63
N LEU A 219 -11.37 -7.79 12.05
CA LEU A 219 -12.77 -8.06 11.80
C LEU A 219 -13.22 -9.21 12.69
N GLN A 220 -14.35 -9.02 13.36
CA GLN A 220 -14.89 -9.96 14.33
C GLN A 220 -16.39 -10.15 14.10
N MET A 221 -16.91 -11.29 14.52
CA MET A 221 -18.35 -11.58 14.53
C MET A 221 -18.81 -11.88 15.95
N VAL A 222 -19.96 -11.32 16.33
CA VAL A 222 -20.65 -11.66 17.58
C VAL A 222 -21.98 -12.30 17.21
N GLU A 223 -22.19 -13.53 17.69
CA GLU A 223 -23.45 -14.25 17.57
C GLU A 223 -24.22 -14.23 18.90
N ARG A 224 -25.43 -14.79 18.89
CA ARG A 224 -26.30 -14.84 20.08
C ARG A 224 -25.69 -15.70 21.18
N ASP A 225 -24.95 -16.73 20.79
CA ASP A 225 -24.23 -17.68 21.63
C ASP A 225 -23.06 -18.31 20.83
N PRO A 226 -21.78 -18.12 21.22
CA PRO A 226 -21.30 -17.36 22.37
C PRO A 226 -21.40 -15.84 22.17
N ARG A 227 -21.58 -15.11 23.27
CA ARG A 227 -21.62 -13.62 23.28
C ARG A 227 -20.24 -12.97 23.09
N THR A 228 -19.19 -13.77 23.01
CA THR A 228 -17.81 -13.30 22.84
C THR A 228 -17.52 -13.07 21.35
N PRO A 229 -16.90 -11.94 20.99
CA PRO A 229 -16.45 -11.73 19.62
C PRO A 229 -15.49 -12.83 19.16
N VAL A 230 -15.80 -13.44 18.03
CA VAL A 230 -14.94 -14.41 17.35
C VAL A 230 -14.15 -13.68 16.26
N LEU A 231 -12.83 -13.85 16.26
CA LEU A 231 -11.96 -13.25 15.27
C LEU A 231 -12.15 -13.94 13.91
N VAL A 232 -12.46 -13.15 12.89
CA VAL A 232 -12.58 -13.61 11.48
C VAL A 232 -11.30 -13.30 10.74
N TYR A 233 -10.81 -12.08 10.92
CA TYR A 233 -9.67 -11.55 10.20
C TYR A 233 -8.88 -10.60 11.09
N ARG A 234 -7.55 -10.65 11.00
CA ARG A 234 -6.67 -9.66 11.60
C ARG A 234 -5.53 -9.36 10.65
N VAL A 235 -5.27 -8.08 10.46
CA VAL A 235 -4.05 -7.60 9.86
C VAL A 235 -3.35 -6.65 10.82
N GLY A 236 -2.03 -6.74 10.93
CA GLY A 236 -1.29 -5.78 11.72
C GLY A 236 0.21 -5.99 11.70
N TYR A 237 0.92 -5.05 12.30
CA TYR A 237 2.36 -5.13 12.45
C TYR A 237 2.72 -6.10 13.57
N HIS A 238 3.82 -6.85 13.39
CA HIS A 238 4.26 -7.83 14.37
C HIS A 238 5.69 -7.60 14.85
N ASN A 239 5.87 -7.79 16.16
CA ASN A 239 6.98 -7.42 17.08
C ASN A 239 8.41 -7.24 16.53
N ASP A 240 8.83 -7.92 15.46
CA ASP A 240 10.17 -7.73 14.90
C ASP A 240 10.22 -6.44 14.06
N GLY A 241 10.99 -5.45 14.54
CA GLY A 241 11.19 -4.17 13.85
C GLY A 241 10.05 -3.14 14.01
N VAL A 242 8.94 -3.50 14.67
CA VAL A 242 7.79 -2.58 14.88
C VAL A 242 8.19 -1.33 15.64
N SER A 243 9.10 -1.43 16.62
CA SER A 243 9.56 -0.28 17.38
C SER A 243 10.26 0.75 16.49
N VAL A 244 11.10 0.30 15.56
CA VAL A 244 11.81 1.17 14.61
C VAL A 244 10.82 1.79 13.63
N ALA A 245 9.95 0.96 13.01
CA ALA A 245 8.92 1.46 12.10
C ALA A 245 7.97 2.47 12.77
N ARG A 246 7.53 2.19 14.00
CA ARG A 246 6.68 3.08 14.79
C ARG A 246 7.40 4.39 15.11
N GLN A 247 8.68 4.34 15.49
CA GLN A 247 9.46 5.55 15.76
C GLN A 247 9.64 6.39 14.49
N GLU A 248 9.98 5.77 13.36
CA GLU A 248 10.13 6.46 12.07
C GLU A 248 8.81 7.10 11.61
N ARG A 249 7.68 6.38 11.71
CA ARG A 249 6.34 6.90 11.39
C ARG A 249 5.96 8.06 12.30
N LYS A 250 6.24 7.96 13.60
CA LYS A 250 6.01 9.03 14.58
C LYS A 250 6.86 10.27 14.28
N ASN A 251 8.16 10.07 13.98
CA ASN A 251 9.08 11.13 13.59
C ASN A 251 8.60 11.83 12.32
N LEU A 252 8.25 11.07 11.28
CA LEU A 252 7.74 11.61 10.03
C LEU A 252 6.47 12.44 10.27
N ARG A 253 5.50 11.91 11.04
CA ARG A 253 4.27 12.65 11.39
C ARG A 253 4.58 13.95 12.13
N HIS A 254 5.51 13.91 13.09
CA HIS A 254 5.91 15.09 13.85
C HIS A 254 6.55 16.16 12.95
N ILE A 255 7.50 15.76 12.09
CA ILE A 255 8.18 16.68 11.18
C ILE A 255 7.19 17.27 10.17
N LEU A 256 6.28 16.46 9.62
CA LEU A 256 5.24 16.93 8.71
C LEU A 256 4.36 18.00 9.36
N HIS A 257 3.98 17.82 10.62
CA HIS A 257 3.22 18.80 11.38
C HIS A 257 4.02 20.07 11.65
N GLN A 258 5.30 19.96 12.01
CA GLN A 258 6.15 21.13 12.28
C GLN A 258 6.40 21.99 11.03
N CYS A 259 6.53 21.37 9.86
CA CYS A 259 6.80 22.09 8.61
C CYS A 259 5.55 22.33 7.74
N GLU A 260 4.36 21.94 8.22
CA GLU A 260 3.11 21.97 7.45
C GLU A 260 3.26 21.32 6.05
N GLY A 261 4.03 20.23 5.98
CA GLY A 261 4.34 19.52 4.75
C GLY A 261 5.27 20.24 3.77
N ARG A 262 5.94 21.33 4.17
CA ARG A 262 6.77 22.17 3.30
C ARG A 262 8.15 22.45 3.92
N PRO A 263 9.01 21.44 4.03
CA PRO A 263 10.29 21.56 4.72
C PRO A 263 11.29 22.41 3.91
N SER A 264 12.22 23.07 4.59
CA SER A 264 13.30 23.82 3.92
C SER A 264 14.23 22.89 3.13
N THR A 265 14.58 21.75 3.73
CA THR A 265 15.41 20.69 3.13
C THR A 265 14.58 19.44 2.87
N SER A 266 15.02 18.58 1.94
CA SER A 266 14.29 17.35 1.63
C SER A 266 14.30 16.39 2.82
N ILE A 267 13.18 15.74 3.07
CA ILE A 267 13.03 14.70 4.10
C ILE A 267 13.01 13.34 3.41
N THR A 268 13.69 12.37 4.02
CA THR A 268 13.58 10.95 3.66
C THR A 268 13.41 10.17 4.97
N SER A 269 12.39 9.31 5.04
CA SER A 269 12.22 8.35 6.14
C SER A 269 12.06 6.97 5.52
N GLN A 270 12.76 5.98 6.07
CA GLN A 270 12.78 4.62 5.54
C GLN A 270 12.72 3.62 6.70
N TYR A 271 11.96 2.55 6.52
CA TYR A 271 11.82 1.51 7.52
C TYR A 271 11.32 0.21 6.89
N GLN A 272 11.61 -0.90 7.55
CA GLN A 272 10.97 -2.18 7.27
C GLN A 272 9.72 -2.35 8.11
N VAL A 273 8.70 -2.95 7.52
CA VAL A 273 7.49 -3.34 8.24
C VAL A 273 7.09 -4.75 7.84
N THR A 274 6.83 -5.59 8.85
CA THR A 274 6.33 -6.95 8.63
C THR A 274 4.85 -6.99 8.98
N ILE A 275 4.04 -7.18 7.95
CA ILE A 275 2.58 -7.23 8.02
C ILE A 275 2.18 -8.69 8.21
N HIS A 276 1.52 -8.98 9.31
CA HIS A 276 0.89 -10.26 9.57
C HIS A 276 -0.56 -10.20 9.17
N ASN A 277 -1.00 -11.20 8.42
CA ASN A 277 -2.38 -11.39 8.04
C ASN A 277 -2.83 -12.75 8.57
N THR A 278 -3.83 -12.72 9.46
CA THR A 278 -4.50 -13.88 10.01
C THR A 278 -5.92 -13.93 9.46
N LYS A 279 -6.26 -14.98 8.69
CA LYS A 279 -7.63 -15.27 8.23
C LYS A 279 -7.96 -16.72 8.55
N ASP A 280 -9.07 -16.96 9.25
CA ASP A 280 -9.55 -18.31 9.60
C ASP A 280 -8.47 -19.21 10.25
N GLY A 281 -7.63 -18.62 11.10
CA GLY A 281 -6.52 -19.32 11.79
C GLY A 281 -5.24 -19.50 10.96
N GLN A 282 -5.26 -19.28 9.65
CA GLN A 282 -4.06 -19.26 8.82
C GLN A 282 -3.33 -17.93 8.94
N VAL A 283 -2.00 -17.98 9.09
CA VAL A 283 -1.15 -16.79 9.20
C VAL A 283 -0.24 -16.70 7.99
N SER A 284 -0.30 -15.57 7.30
CA SER A 284 0.68 -15.17 6.28
C SER A 284 1.42 -13.93 6.75
N LYS A 285 2.66 -13.77 6.28
CA LYS A 285 3.52 -12.66 6.63
C LYS A 285 4.13 -12.06 5.36
N GLN A 286 4.26 -10.76 5.33
CA GLN A 286 4.98 -10.05 4.26
C GLN A 286 5.79 -8.91 4.85
N THR A 287 7.09 -8.90 4.55
CA THR A 287 7.97 -7.79 4.92
C THR A 287 8.13 -6.83 3.75
N MET A 288 7.89 -5.55 4.02
CA MET A 288 7.96 -4.45 3.06
C MET A 288 9.07 -3.49 3.48
N MET A 289 9.90 -3.07 2.54
CA MET A 289 10.73 -1.88 2.67
C MET A 289 9.90 -0.69 2.23
N VAL A 290 9.71 0.29 3.11
CA VAL A 290 8.93 1.50 2.86
C VAL A 290 9.87 2.70 2.90
N LEU A 291 9.77 3.57 1.90
CA LEU A 291 10.49 4.84 1.85
C LEU A 291 9.51 5.98 1.56
N HIS A 292 9.54 7.00 2.42
CA HIS A 292 8.84 8.27 2.24
C HIS A 292 9.84 9.35 1.83
N TYR A 293 9.49 10.15 0.83
CA TYR A 293 10.26 11.29 0.36
C TYR A 293 9.38 12.52 0.24
N LEU A 294 9.86 13.63 0.80
CA LEU A 294 9.25 14.95 0.68
C LEU A 294 10.33 15.94 0.20
N PRO A 295 10.19 16.57 -0.97
CA PRO A 295 11.17 17.53 -1.45
C PRO A 295 11.20 18.77 -0.57
N GLY A 296 12.40 19.32 -0.39
CA GLY A 296 12.58 20.63 0.26
C GLY A 296 12.13 21.77 -0.67
N GLN A 297 11.78 22.92 -0.11
CA GLN A 297 11.33 24.07 -0.90
C GLN A 297 12.37 24.59 -1.92
N GLN A 298 13.66 24.34 -1.67
CA GLN A 298 14.77 24.71 -2.55
C GLN A 298 15.23 23.56 -3.46
N ASP A 299 14.63 22.38 -3.35
CA ASP A 299 14.99 21.22 -4.17
C ASP A 299 14.45 21.38 -5.60
N LYS A 300 15.18 20.91 -6.60
CA LYS A 300 14.73 20.90 -8.01
C LYS A 300 13.50 20.02 -8.23
N TYR A 301 13.24 19.09 -7.31
CA TYR A 301 12.05 18.24 -7.30
C TYR A 301 10.86 18.88 -6.57
N CYS A 302 11.01 20.09 -6.03
CA CYS A 302 9.90 20.82 -5.42
C CYS A 302 8.81 21.10 -6.46
N ILE A 303 7.57 20.87 -6.06
CA ILE A 303 6.38 21.14 -6.87
C ILE A 303 5.41 21.95 -6.02
N LYS A 304 4.66 22.84 -6.66
CA LYS A 304 3.67 23.69 -6.01
C LYS A 304 2.34 23.51 -6.71
N TYR A 305 1.32 23.12 -5.95
CA TYR A 305 -0.03 23.08 -6.48
C TYR A 305 -0.51 24.50 -6.79
N LYS A 306 -1.04 24.70 -8.00
CA LYS A 306 -1.45 26.02 -8.52
C LYS A 306 -2.97 26.23 -8.55
N GLY A 307 -3.74 25.31 -7.99
CA GLY A 307 -5.19 25.43 -7.89
C GLY A 307 -5.65 25.99 -6.55
N ASN A 308 -6.93 25.76 -6.24
CA ASN A 308 -7.55 26.20 -4.99
C ASN A 308 -7.06 25.39 -3.78
N GLU A 309 -6.92 26.04 -2.62
CA GLU A 309 -6.47 25.41 -1.36
C GLU A 309 -5.09 24.72 -1.47
N PRO A 310 -4.04 25.40 -1.98
CA PRO A 310 -2.73 24.79 -2.25
C PRO A 310 -1.99 24.27 -1.02
N HIS A 311 -2.44 24.63 0.17
CA HIS A 311 -1.90 24.12 1.43
C HIS A 311 -2.20 22.64 1.63
N ARG A 312 -3.30 22.11 1.06
CA ARG A 312 -3.70 20.69 1.18
C ARG A 312 -2.86 19.72 0.35
N TYR A 313 -2.12 20.24 -0.61
CA TYR A 313 -1.35 19.42 -1.55
C TYR A 313 0.09 19.34 -1.09
N ILE A 314 0.40 18.24 -0.40
CA ILE A 314 1.72 17.95 0.11
C ILE A 314 2.40 16.95 -0.83
N PRO A 315 3.58 17.26 -1.39
CA PRO A 315 4.28 16.38 -2.32
C PRO A 315 5.02 15.25 -1.58
N LEU A 316 4.37 14.64 -0.59
CA LEU A 316 4.88 13.47 0.11
C LEU A 316 4.59 12.24 -0.75
N VAL A 317 5.66 11.54 -1.13
CA VAL A 317 5.56 10.27 -1.86
C VAL A 317 6.10 9.14 -1.00
N GLY A 318 5.29 8.10 -0.84
CA GLY A 318 5.72 6.79 -0.34
C GLY A 318 5.97 5.82 -1.49
N VAL A 319 7.06 5.08 -1.44
CA VAL A 319 7.31 3.92 -2.31
C VAL A 319 7.62 2.70 -1.45
N ALA A 320 7.11 1.53 -1.84
CA ALA A 320 7.35 0.31 -1.07
C ALA A 320 7.51 -0.93 -1.94
N VAL A 321 8.45 -1.79 -1.55
CA VAL A 321 8.73 -3.07 -2.20
C VAL A 321 8.78 -4.20 -1.18
N PRO A 322 8.34 -5.41 -1.56
CA PRO A 322 8.58 -6.60 -0.75
C PRO A 322 10.08 -6.86 -0.60
N THR A 323 10.51 -7.36 0.56
CA THR A 323 11.91 -7.78 0.76
C THR A 323 12.10 -9.29 0.63
N GLN A 324 11.05 -10.02 0.27
CA GLN A 324 11.02 -11.46 0.10
C GLN A 324 10.19 -11.81 -1.15
N PRO A 325 10.46 -12.95 -1.81
CA PRO A 325 9.67 -13.39 -2.95
C PRO A 325 8.17 -13.49 -2.59
N ILE A 326 7.33 -12.88 -3.43
CA ILE A 326 5.88 -12.90 -3.25
C ILE A 326 5.29 -14.11 -4.00
N ALA A 327 4.41 -14.88 -3.34
CA ALA A 327 3.62 -15.94 -3.97
C ALA A 327 2.27 -15.47 -4.55
N THR A 328 1.88 -14.20 -4.33
CA THR A 328 0.52 -13.65 -4.52
C THR A 328 0.46 -12.39 -5.42
N SER A 329 -0.75 -11.84 -5.60
CA SER A 329 -1.09 -10.64 -6.40
C SER A 329 -0.36 -9.33 -6.03
N TRP A 330 0.47 -9.30 -4.97
CA TRP A 330 1.32 -8.15 -4.62
C TRP A 330 2.48 -7.91 -5.61
N ALA A 331 2.70 -8.82 -6.55
CA ALA A 331 3.74 -8.70 -7.58
C ALA A 331 3.53 -7.50 -8.52
N GLN A 332 2.31 -6.99 -8.65
CA GLN A 332 2.01 -5.79 -9.44
C GLN A 332 1.93 -4.55 -8.53
N GLY A 333 2.62 -3.48 -8.91
CA GLY A 333 2.62 -2.22 -8.20
C GLY A 333 1.24 -1.56 -8.20
N SER A 334 0.72 -1.23 -7.02
CA SER A 334 -0.55 -0.54 -6.81
C SER A 334 -0.33 0.94 -6.53
N LEU A 335 -1.34 1.72 -6.87
CA LEU A 335 -1.39 3.15 -6.54
C LEU A 335 -2.21 3.37 -5.28
N PHE A 336 -1.76 4.33 -4.50
CA PHE A 336 -2.45 4.76 -3.30
C PHE A 336 -2.61 6.27 -3.33
N THR A 337 -3.77 6.71 -2.85
CA THR A 337 -3.88 8.03 -2.25
C THR A 337 -4.37 7.80 -0.83
N PHE A 338 -3.40 7.67 0.07
CA PHE A 338 -3.58 7.21 1.46
C PHE A 338 -4.00 5.74 1.58
N LEU A 339 -5.09 5.37 0.93
CA LEU A 339 -5.60 4.01 0.76
C LEU A 339 -5.38 3.54 -0.68
N PRO A 340 -5.33 2.21 -0.89
CA PRO A 340 -5.12 1.65 -2.23
C PRO A 340 -6.28 2.04 -3.15
N LEU A 341 -5.93 2.48 -4.36
CA LEU A 341 -6.88 2.67 -5.44
C LEU A 341 -7.26 1.31 -6.05
N PRO A 342 -8.45 1.18 -6.66
CA PRO A 342 -8.88 -0.05 -7.29
C PRO A 342 -7.87 -0.57 -8.33
N LEU A 343 -7.67 -1.89 -8.36
CA LEU A 343 -6.78 -2.60 -9.30
C LEU A 343 -7.40 -2.74 -10.70
N ASP A 344 -7.91 -1.65 -11.26
CA ASP A 344 -8.41 -1.60 -12.62
C ASP A 344 -7.33 -1.13 -13.62
N PRO A 345 -7.51 -1.37 -14.93
CA PRO A 345 -6.54 -0.92 -15.94
C PRO A 345 -6.30 0.59 -15.96
N GLY A 346 -7.21 1.41 -15.41
CA GLY A 346 -7.06 2.86 -15.33
C GLY A 346 -5.97 3.31 -14.35
N ASN A 347 -5.72 2.50 -13.32
CA ASN A 347 -4.69 2.71 -12.31
C ASN A 347 -3.42 1.87 -12.52
N ALA A 348 -3.37 1.02 -13.57
CA ALA A 348 -2.23 0.17 -13.84
C ALA A 348 -0.95 0.97 -14.16
N THR A 349 0.09 0.73 -13.36
CA THR A 349 1.40 1.37 -13.52
C THR A 349 2.35 0.56 -14.40
N GLY A 350 2.27 -0.77 -14.30
CA GLY A 350 3.28 -1.69 -14.84
C GLY A 350 4.62 -1.59 -14.11
N LEU A 351 4.67 -0.97 -12.93
CA LEU A 351 5.85 -0.92 -12.07
C LEU A 351 5.82 -2.06 -11.04
N PRO A 352 6.98 -2.57 -10.59
CA PRO A 352 7.05 -3.58 -9.54
C PRO A 352 6.99 -2.99 -8.11
N VAL A 353 6.69 -1.70 -7.98
CA VAL A 353 6.70 -0.95 -6.71
C VAL A 353 5.33 -0.39 -6.38
N GLN A 354 4.98 -0.41 -5.10
CA GLN A 354 3.80 0.26 -4.56
C GLN A 354 4.06 1.77 -4.46
N VAL A 355 3.14 2.61 -4.92
CA VAL A 355 3.32 4.08 -4.94
C VAL A 355 2.17 4.78 -4.25
N ASN A 356 2.47 5.51 -3.18
CA ASN A 356 1.53 6.38 -2.48
C ASN A 356 1.87 7.85 -2.71
N ALA A 357 0.87 8.64 -3.08
CA ALA A 357 0.99 10.10 -3.15
C ALA A 357 -0.36 10.78 -2.99
N TYR A 358 -0.34 12.09 -2.80
CA TYR A 358 -1.54 12.94 -2.79
C TYR A 358 -2.07 13.13 -4.23
N PHE A 359 -2.47 12.05 -4.91
CA PHE A 359 -3.01 12.14 -6.27
C PHE A 359 -4.38 12.82 -6.28
N THR A 360 -4.59 13.72 -7.24
CA THR A 360 -5.95 14.19 -7.57
C THR A 360 -6.67 13.10 -8.36
N LEU A 361 -7.91 12.82 -7.99
CA LEU A 361 -8.72 11.78 -8.62
C LEU A 361 -9.77 12.37 -9.57
N ASP A 362 -10.32 11.52 -10.43
CA ASP A 362 -11.48 11.85 -11.24
C ASP A 362 -12.74 12.13 -10.40
N GLN A 363 -13.84 12.54 -11.04
CA GLN A 363 -15.09 12.87 -10.34
C GLN A 363 -15.66 11.70 -9.53
N ASN A 364 -15.40 10.47 -9.98
CA ASN A 364 -15.83 9.25 -9.31
C ASN A 364 -14.86 8.80 -8.21
N ARG A 365 -13.75 9.52 -8.01
CA ARG A 365 -12.70 9.24 -7.01
C ARG A 365 -12.12 7.83 -7.11
N ARG A 366 -12.04 7.29 -8.32
CA ARG A 366 -11.56 5.91 -8.55
C ARG A 366 -10.24 5.85 -9.29
N HIS A 367 -10.01 6.80 -10.18
CA HIS A 367 -8.79 6.82 -10.97
C HIS A 367 -8.04 8.11 -10.73
N VAL A 368 -6.71 8.02 -10.81
CA VAL A 368 -5.86 9.21 -10.88
C VAL A 368 -6.26 10.04 -12.10
N LYS A 369 -6.37 11.35 -11.92
CA LYS A 369 -6.76 12.28 -12.97
C LYS A 369 -5.58 12.58 -13.89
N TRP A 370 -5.76 12.37 -15.19
CA TRP A 370 -4.70 12.54 -16.18
C TRP A 370 -5.12 13.50 -17.30
N ARG A 371 -4.14 13.95 -18.09
CA ARG A 371 -4.36 14.84 -19.22
C ARG A 371 -5.29 14.20 -20.25
N THR A 372 -6.27 14.99 -20.67
CA THR A 372 -7.12 14.76 -21.85
C THR A 372 -7.05 16.00 -22.75
N HIS A 373 -7.66 15.95 -23.93
CA HIS A 373 -7.73 17.11 -24.83
C HIS A 373 -8.37 18.35 -24.17
N GLU A 374 -9.31 18.14 -23.24
CA GLU A 374 -10.07 19.22 -22.58
C GLU A 374 -9.42 19.66 -21.25
N SER A 375 -8.76 18.75 -20.51
CA SER A 375 -8.24 19.00 -19.15
C SER A 375 -6.75 19.38 -19.08
N SER A 376 -6.09 19.62 -20.21
CA SER A 376 -4.63 19.69 -20.30
C SER A 376 -3.94 20.77 -19.46
N LYS A 377 -4.68 21.82 -19.05
CA LYS A 377 -4.20 22.96 -18.25
C LYS A 377 -4.74 22.98 -16.81
N GLU A 378 -5.48 21.95 -16.40
CA GLU A 378 -6.04 21.91 -15.04
C GLU A 378 -4.93 21.73 -13.99
N PRO A 379 -4.94 22.49 -12.87
CA PRO A 379 -3.94 22.36 -11.82
C PRO A 379 -3.82 20.94 -11.27
N ASP A 380 -4.94 20.22 -11.17
CA ASP A 380 -5.02 18.82 -10.73
C ASP A 380 -4.18 17.88 -11.61
N VAL A 381 -4.28 18.06 -12.92
CA VAL A 381 -3.58 17.24 -13.92
C VAL A 381 -2.09 17.54 -13.88
N ILE A 382 -1.73 18.83 -13.87
CA ILE A 382 -0.33 19.28 -13.80
C ILE A 382 0.32 18.74 -12.52
N TRP A 383 -0.40 18.78 -11.39
CA TRP A 383 0.06 18.24 -10.12
C TRP A 383 0.39 16.75 -10.18
N ASN A 384 -0.48 15.91 -10.74
CA ASN A 384 -0.22 14.48 -10.86
C ASN A 384 0.96 14.19 -11.81
N GLU A 385 1.06 14.92 -12.92
CA GLU A 385 2.18 14.77 -13.86
C GLU A 385 3.51 15.17 -13.20
N GLU A 386 3.53 16.28 -12.45
CA GLU A 386 4.71 16.73 -11.72
C GLU A 386 5.08 15.79 -10.56
N LEU A 387 4.09 15.24 -9.85
CA LEU A 387 4.30 14.23 -8.81
C LEU A 387 5.04 13.03 -9.39
N VAL A 388 4.54 12.44 -10.48
CA VAL A 388 5.17 11.29 -11.12
C VAL A 388 6.55 11.65 -11.66
N SER A 389 6.62 12.66 -12.53
CA SER A 389 7.87 12.97 -13.26
C SER A 389 9.01 13.48 -12.37
N LYS A 390 8.72 14.07 -11.20
CA LYS A 390 9.74 14.60 -10.29
C LYS A 390 9.85 13.81 -9.01
N VAL A 391 8.78 13.73 -8.24
CA VAL A 391 8.83 13.30 -6.83
C VAL A 391 8.84 11.78 -6.71
N VAL A 392 7.97 11.08 -7.44
CA VAL A 392 7.96 9.61 -7.50
C VAL A 392 9.25 9.08 -8.11
N LEU A 393 9.71 9.71 -9.20
CA LEU A 393 11.02 9.37 -9.79
C LEU A 393 12.14 9.44 -8.75
N LYS A 394 12.19 10.51 -7.94
CA LYS A 394 13.23 10.70 -6.93
C LYS A 394 13.08 9.73 -5.75
N ALA A 395 11.87 9.48 -5.29
CA ALA A 395 11.58 8.53 -4.21
C ALA A 395 11.97 7.11 -4.64
N TYR A 396 11.54 6.67 -5.83
CA TYR A 396 11.86 5.34 -6.35
C TYR A 396 13.36 5.17 -6.61
N HIS A 397 14.03 6.19 -7.15
CA HIS A 397 15.49 6.16 -7.27
C HIS A 397 16.19 5.99 -5.92
N LYS A 398 15.76 6.70 -4.87
CA LYS A 398 16.31 6.52 -3.52
C LYS A 398 16.07 5.11 -2.97
N LEU A 399 14.88 4.56 -3.19
CA LEU A 399 14.55 3.20 -2.78
C LEU A 399 15.45 2.18 -3.49
N LEU A 400 15.66 2.33 -4.79
CA LEU A 400 16.54 1.44 -5.56
C LEU A 400 17.99 1.52 -5.09
N LEU A 401 18.53 2.72 -4.84
CA LEU A 401 19.87 2.86 -4.29
C LEU A 401 20.01 2.17 -2.92
N TYR A 402 18.98 2.25 -2.08
CA TYR A 402 18.95 1.54 -0.81
C TYR A 402 18.94 0.01 -1.02
N VAL A 403 18.03 -0.52 -1.86
CA VAL A 403 17.96 -1.96 -2.13
C VAL A 403 19.27 -2.47 -2.74
N HIS A 404 19.87 -1.71 -3.64
CA HIS A 404 21.17 -2.01 -4.24
C HIS A 404 22.26 -2.10 -3.18
N ASP A 405 22.40 -1.10 -2.31
CA ASP A 405 23.38 -1.10 -1.22
C ASP A 405 23.21 -2.29 -0.26
N GLN A 406 21.97 -2.61 0.11
CA GLN A 406 21.67 -3.79 0.93
C GLN A 406 22.01 -5.11 0.21
N THR A 407 21.87 -5.16 -1.11
CA THR A 407 22.26 -6.33 -1.92
C THR A 407 23.77 -6.45 -2.03
N VAL A 408 24.49 -5.33 -2.20
CA VAL A 408 25.97 -5.28 -2.17
C VAL A 408 26.52 -5.76 -0.82
N GLN A 409 25.84 -5.42 0.28
CA GLN A 409 26.19 -5.87 1.63
C GLN A 409 25.79 -7.33 1.92
N GLY A 410 25.14 -8.02 0.99
CA GLY A 410 24.69 -9.41 1.16
C GLY A 410 23.46 -9.58 2.06
N ILE A 411 22.79 -8.49 2.43
CA ILE A 411 21.54 -8.52 3.22
C ILE A 411 20.38 -8.98 2.34
N TYR A 412 20.32 -8.51 1.09
CA TYR A 412 19.37 -8.98 0.09
C TYR A 412 20.06 -9.82 -0.98
N GLN A 413 19.29 -10.73 -1.58
CA GLN A 413 19.76 -11.56 -2.69
C GLN A 413 19.67 -10.79 -4.03
N PRO A 414 20.56 -11.05 -5.01
CA PRO A 414 20.53 -10.38 -6.32
C PRO A 414 19.19 -10.47 -7.06
N GLU A 415 18.44 -11.57 -6.88
CA GLU A 415 17.11 -11.75 -7.47
C GLU A 415 16.13 -10.70 -6.95
N MET A 416 16.24 -10.32 -5.67
CA MET A 416 15.42 -9.28 -5.07
C MET A 416 15.75 -7.91 -5.67
N TRP A 417 17.03 -7.59 -5.88
CA TRP A 417 17.45 -6.40 -6.61
C TRP A 417 16.83 -6.32 -8.01
N TYR A 418 16.93 -7.39 -8.79
CA TYR A 418 16.36 -7.38 -10.14
C TYR A 418 14.83 -7.31 -10.13
N SER A 419 14.17 -7.92 -9.15
CA SER A 419 12.69 -7.91 -9.05
C SER A 419 12.10 -6.51 -8.85
N VAL A 420 12.86 -5.57 -8.30
CA VAL A 420 12.40 -4.20 -8.04
C VAL A 420 12.72 -3.23 -9.19
N LEU A 421 13.43 -3.67 -10.23
CA LEU A 421 13.76 -2.85 -11.40
C LEU A 421 12.54 -2.71 -12.33
N PRO A 422 12.24 -1.49 -12.86
CA PRO A 422 11.13 -1.30 -13.78
C PRO A 422 11.29 -2.12 -15.07
N ASP A 423 10.21 -2.75 -15.52
CA ASP A 423 10.14 -3.40 -16.82
C ASP A 423 9.66 -2.43 -17.91
N LEU A 424 10.58 -2.00 -18.78
CA LEU A 424 10.21 -1.13 -19.90
C LEU A 424 9.29 -1.83 -20.90
N GLY A 425 9.21 -3.16 -20.90
CA GLY A 425 8.29 -3.99 -21.69
C GLY A 425 6.82 -3.84 -21.31
N THR A 426 6.53 -3.71 -20.02
CA THR A 426 5.16 -3.78 -19.47
C THR A 426 4.68 -2.48 -18.80
N THR A 427 5.58 -1.52 -18.55
CA THR A 427 5.21 -0.18 -18.05
C THR A 427 4.19 0.52 -18.93
N THR A 428 3.15 1.09 -18.31
CA THR A 428 2.10 1.79 -19.05
C THR A 428 2.56 3.18 -19.50
N ALA A 429 1.94 3.74 -20.55
CA ALA A 429 2.40 4.98 -21.20
C ALA A 429 2.62 6.17 -20.23
N ARG A 430 1.80 6.29 -19.19
CA ARG A 430 1.88 7.36 -18.18
C ARG A 430 3.10 7.25 -17.27
N TRP A 431 3.60 6.03 -17.07
CA TRP A 431 4.71 5.71 -16.17
C TRP A 431 6.00 5.38 -16.92
N HIS A 432 5.91 5.11 -18.22
CA HIS A 432 7.04 4.71 -19.05
C HIS A 432 8.17 5.75 -19.02
N GLN A 433 7.86 7.04 -19.14
CA GLN A 433 8.87 8.10 -19.10
C GLN A 433 9.62 8.13 -17.76
N LEU A 434 8.93 7.89 -16.64
CA LEU A 434 9.56 7.77 -15.32
C LEU A 434 10.52 6.57 -15.30
N ALA A 435 10.06 5.41 -15.75
CA ALA A 435 10.88 4.19 -15.78
C ALA A 435 12.13 4.35 -16.66
N THR A 436 12.00 4.96 -17.85
CA THR A 436 13.13 5.28 -18.73
C THR A 436 14.13 6.22 -18.06
N GLN A 437 13.66 7.28 -17.41
CA GLN A 437 14.55 8.21 -16.71
C GLN A 437 15.24 7.56 -15.50
N LEU A 438 14.56 6.63 -14.83
CA LEU A 438 15.12 5.88 -13.72
C LEU A 438 16.25 4.98 -14.21
N TRP A 439 16.04 4.21 -15.27
CA TRP A 439 17.10 3.41 -15.90
C TRP A 439 18.30 4.25 -16.31
N ARG A 440 18.12 5.42 -16.94
CA ARG A 440 19.23 6.32 -17.29
C ARG A 440 20.08 6.74 -16.08
N LYS A 441 19.48 6.86 -14.90
CA LYS A 441 20.20 7.14 -13.65
C LYS A 441 20.92 5.92 -13.08
N LEU A 442 20.39 4.72 -13.32
CA LEU A 442 20.98 3.47 -12.86
C LEU A 442 22.15 3.01 -13.74
N LEU A 443 22.07 3.24 -15.05
CA LEU A 443 23.07 2.78 -16.03
C LEU A 443 24.47 3.38 -15.83
N ILE A 444 24.60 4.47 -15.06
CA ILE A 444 25.90 5.04 -14.68
C ILE A 444 26.52 4.35 -13.44
N LEU A 445 25.82 3.40 -12.82
CA LEU A 445 26.22 2.69 -11.61
C LEU A 445 26.52 1.21 -11.90
N PRO A 446 27.28 0.53 -11.02
CA PRO A 446 27.45 -0.91 -11.10
C PRO A 446 26.16 -1.63 -10.67
N ILE A 447 25.32 -2.03 -11.62
CA ILE A 447 23.96 -2.55 -11.35
C ILE A 447 23.75 -4.01 -11.77
N LEU A 448 24.72 -4.63 -12.43
CA LEU A 448 24.63 -6.02 -12.89
C LEU A 448 25.52 -6.90 -12.01
N HIS A 449 24.91 -7.89 -11.36
CA HIS A 449 25.57 -8.77 -10.41
C HIS A 449 26.19 -9.99 -11.12
N SER A 450 27.51 -10.09 -11.08
CA SER A 450 28.28 -11.29 -11.39
C SER A 450 28.57 -12.08 -10.12
N GLN A 451 28.46 -13.41 -10.18
CA GLN A 451 28.86 -14.28 -9.07
C GLN A 451 30.37 -14.18 -8.74
N THR A 452 31.22 -13.81 -9.70
CA THR A 452 32.68 -13.76 -9.51
C THR A 452 33.17 -12.42 -8.97
N HIS A 453 32.54 -11.32 -9.37
CA HIS A 453 33.04 -9.95 -9.17
C HIS A 453 32.02 -9.02 -8.51
N GLY A 454 30.85 -9.54 -8.12
CA GLY A 454 29.76 -8.73 -7.58
C GLY A 454 29.19 -7.77 -8.63
N PHE A 455 28.81 -6.58 -8.19
CA PHE A 455 28.14 -5.59 -9.03
C PHE A 455 29.10 -4.85 -9.96
N LEU A 456 28.74 -4.79 -11.25
CA LEU A 456 29.51 -4.19 -12.32
C LEU A 456 28.62 -3.35 -13.26
N THR A 457 29.24 -2.45 -14.01
CA THR A 457 28.55 -1.66 -15.05
C THR A 457 28.29 -2.50 -16.30
N THR A 458 27.37 -2.06 -17.16
CA THR A 458 26.98 -2.78 -18.39
C THR A 458 28.15 -3.04 -19.34
N GLN A 459 29.18 -2.19 -19.33
CA GLN A 459 30.36 -2.32 -20.19
C GLN A 459 31.38 -3.35 -19.68
N ASN A 460 31.26 -3.78 -18.42
CA ASN A 460 32.25 -4.62 -17.75
C ASN A 460 31.75 -6.05 -17.48
N VAL A 461 30.62 -6.42 -18.08
CA VAL A 461 30.01 -7.75 -17.94
C VAL A 461 29.75 -8.39 -19.29
N ILE A 462 29.57 -9.71 -19.26
CA ILE A 462 29.19 -10.51 -20.41
C ILE A 462 27.92 -11.27 -20.02
N THR A 463 26.89 -11.23 -20.86
CA THR A 463 25.63 -11.95 -20.60
C THR A 463 25.70 -13.36 -21.15
N ASP A 464 25.06 -14.30 -20.47
CA ASP A 464 24.88 -15.67 -20.96
C ASP A 464 23.62 -15.85 -21.83
N ALA A 465 22.97 -14.77 -22.27
CA ALA A 465 21.71 -14.85 -23.02
C ALA A 465 21.82 -15.67 -24.33
N SER A 466 22.97 -15.67 -25.01
CA SER A 466 23.22 -16.50 -26.19
C SER A 466 23.26 -17.99 -25.91
N LEU A 467 23.44 -18.39 -24.64
CA LEU A 467 23.48 -19.79 -24.24
C LEU A 467 22.07 -20.38 -24.15
N ASP A 468 21.01 -19.57 -24.02
CA ASP A 468 19.64 -20.06 -23.94
C ASP A 468 19.19 -20.82 -25.22
N ASP A 469 19.87 -20.60 -26.36
CA ASP A 469 19.64 -21.33 -27.62
C ASP A 469 20.26 -22.74 -27.63
N TYR A 470 21.07 -23.09 -26.63
CA TYR A 470 21.79 -24.37 -26.51
C TYR A 470 21.21 -25.25 -25.40
N SER A 471 21.65 -26.51 -25.36
CA SER A 471 21.21 -27.47 -24.33
C SER A 471 21.72 -27.10 -22.93
N ASP A 472 21.01 -27.53 -21.88
CA ASP A 472 21.43 -27.34 -20.49
C ASP A 472 22.83 -27.90 -20.18
N GLN A 473 23.27 -28.90 -20.94
CA GLN A 473 24.60 -29.47 -20.82
C GLN A 473 25.67 -28.52 -21.36
N VAL A 474 25.44 -27.93 -22.53
CA VAL A 474 26.31 -26.88 -23.10
C VAL A 474 26.37 -25.68 -22.17
N ASN A 475 25.23 -25.23 -21.68
CA ASN A 475 25.12 -24.03 -20.84
C ASN A 475 25.91 -24.16 -19.55
N ARG A 476 25.78 -25.31 -18.86
CA ARG A 476 26.57 -25.61 -17.67
C ARG A 476 28.06 -25.67 -17.98
N CYS A 477 28.44 -26.38 -19.04
CA CYS A 477 29.84 -26.53 -19.44
C CYS A 477 30.52 -25.19 -19.74
N VAL A 478 29.88 -24.33 -20.54
CA VAL A 478 30.42 -23.01 -20.90
C VAL A 478 30.50 -22.09 -19.68
N ARG A 479 29.46 -22.07 -18.82
CA ARG A 479 29.45 -21.30 -17.57
C ARG A 479 30.61 -21.70 -16.65
N GLU A 480 30.84 -23.01 -16.45
CA GLU A 480 31.93 -23.52 -15.62
C GLU A 480 33.31 -23.10 -16.15
N VAL A 481 33.53 -23.15 -17.46
CA VAL A 481 34.78 -22.70 -18.08
C VAL A 481 34.97 -21.20 -17.83
N LEU A 482 33.98 -20.37 -18.13
CA LEU A 482 34.07 -18.91 -17.94
C LEU A 482 34.31 -18.54 -16.47
N GLN A 483 33.69 -19.26 -15.53
CA GLN A 483 33.93 -19.10 -14.10
C GLN A 483 35.36 -19.48 -13.69
N CYS A 484 35.93 -20.56 -14.23
CA CYS A 484 37.31 -20.96 -13.97
C CYS A 484 38.35 -19.91 -14.40
N TYR A 485 38.02 -19.12 -15.41
CA TYR A 485 38.83 -18.00 -15.89
C TYR A 485 38.39 -16.65 -15.32
N GLN A 486 37.56 -16.66 -14.27
CA GLN A 486 37.09 -15.46 -13.56
C GLN A 486 36.48 -14.42 -14.51
N LYS A 487 35.74 -14.83 -15.55
CA LYS A 487 35.03 -13.86 -16.40
C LYS A 487 33.81 -13.31 -15.66
N SER A 488 33.50 -12.03 -15.87
CA SER A 488 32.36 -11.32 -15.29
C SER A 488 31.03 -11.71 -15.96
N LEU A 489 30.64 -12.98 -15.81
CA LEU A 489 29.42 -13.52 -16.39
C LEU A 489 28.20 -13.11 -15.56
N VAL A 490 27.16 -12.62 -16.23
CA VAL A 490 25.88 -12.26 -15.59
C VAL A 490 24.73 -13.02 -16.25
N THR A 491 23.82 -13.53 -15.41
CA THR A 491 22.53 -14.07 -15.84
C THR A 491 21.45 -13.05 -15.51
N LEU A 492 20.78 -12.52 -16.53
CA LEU A 492 19.82 -11.42 -16.38
C LEU A 492 18.39 -11.92 -16.51
N PRO A 493 17.46 -11.51 -15.62
CA PRO A 493 16.04 -11.77 -15.82
C PRO A 493 15.52 -11.13 -17.11
N SER A 494 14.50 -11.74 -17.71
CA SER A 494 13.96 -11.33 -19.02
C SER A 494 13.55 -9.85 -19.08
N HIS A 495 12.91 -9.32 -18.04
CA HIS A 495 12.48 -7.91 -17.99
C HIS A 495 13.67 -6.94 -17.94
N VAL A 496 14.79 -7.34 -17.33
CA VAL A 496 16.03 -6.56 -17.32
C VAL A 496 16.63 -6.55 -18.72
N THR A 497 16.72 -7.70 -19.38
CA THR A 497 17.22 -7.82 -20.76
C THR A 497 16.39 -6.98 -21.73
N ILE A 498 15.06 -7.07 -21.68
CA ILE A 498 14.14 -6.25 -22.50
C ILE A 498 14.37 -4.76 -22.25
N SER A 499 14.55 -4.36 -20.98
CA SER A 499 14.75 -2.96 -20.63
C SER A 499 16.10 -2.42 -21.13
N LEU A 500 17.17 -3.21 -21.04
CA LEU A 500 18.49 -2.85 -21.56
C LEU A 500 18.48 -2.75 -23.09
N ASP A 501 17.79 -3.67 -23.77
CA ASP A 501 17.64 -3.68 -25.23
C ASP A 501 16.91 -2.42 -25.72
N ARG A 502 15.77 -2.08 -25.11
CA ARG A 502 15.01 -0.85 -25.43
C ARG A 502 15.83 0.44 -25.23
N LEU A 503 16.89 0.38 -24.42
CA LEU A 503 17.79 1.50 -24.15
C LEU A 503 19.10 1.43 -24.95
N ASN A 504 19.28 0.42 -25.81
CA ASN A 504 20.52 0.13 -26.52
C ASN A 504 21.74 0.02 -25.58
N CYS A 505 21.54 -0.62 -24.43
CA CYS A 505 22.55 -0.78 -23.38
C CYS A 505 22.80 -2.26 -23.02
N THR A 506 22.43 -3.18 -23.93
CA THR A 506 22.65 -4.62 -23.77
C THR A 506 24.16 -4.91 -23.70
N PRO A 507 24.65 -5.60 -22.65
CA PRO A 507 26.05 -6.01 -22.59
C PRO A 507 26.36 -7.03 -23.70
N PRO A 508 27.65 -7.20 -24.07
CA PRO A 508 28.05 -8.25 -25.00
C PRO A 508 27.65 -9.62 -24.45
N THR A 509 27.32 -10.55 -25.35
CA THR A 509 26.95 -11.92 -24.97
C THR A 509 28.13 -12.88 -25.09
N VAL A 510 28.03 -14.07 -24.48
CA VAL A 510 29.05 -15.11 -24.61
C VAL A 510 29.16 -15.54 -26.07
N THR A 511 30.40 -15.61 -26.56
CA THR A 511 30.71 -16.11 -27.90
C THR A 511 31.64 -17.33 -27.84
N PRO A 512 31.61 -18.22 -28.85
CA PRO A 512 32.61 -19.28 -28.98
C PRO A 512 34.05 -18.75 -28.96
N ASP A 513 34.32 -17.61 -29.60
CA ASP A 513 35.64 -16.96 -29.62
C ASP A 513 36.16 -16.59 -28.23
N LEU A 514 35.30 -15.98 -27.39
CA LEU A 514 35.63 -15.65 -26.01
C LEU A 514 36.03 -16.90 -25.21
N VAL A 515 35.31 -18.01 -25.39
CA VAL A 515 35.61 -19.27 -24.70
C VAL A 515 36.95 -19.82 -25.17
N ARG A 516 37.24 -19.78 -26.48
CA ARG A 516 38.55 -20.17 -27.02
C ARG A 516 39.68 -19.32 -26.47
N GLU A 517 39.50 -18.00 -26.37
CA GLU A 517 40.47 -17.08 -25.77
C GLU A 517 40.77 -17.44 -24.31
N CYS A 518 39.72 -17.73 -23.52
CA CYS A 518 39.86 -18.18 -22.14
C CYS A 518 40.73 -19.45 -22.06
N LEU A 519 40.40 -20.48 -22.85
CA LEU A 519 41.13 -21.75 -22.86
C LEU A 519 42.61 -21.57 -23.23
N ARG A 520 42.91 -20.68 -24.20
CA ARG A 520 44.29 -20.34 -24.60
C ARG A 520 45.04 -19.63 -23.48
N SER A 521 44.40 -18.69 -22.78
CA SER A 521 45.03 -17.98 -21.65
C SER A 521 45.43 -18.91 -20.50
N GLY A 522 44.77 -20.07 -20.37
CA GLY A 522 45.12 -21.11 -19.40
C GLY A 522 46.18 -22.10 -19.84
N GLY A 523 46.88 -21.85 -20.95
CA GLY A 523 47.89 -22.77 -21.49
C GLY A 523 47.30 -24.03 -22.11
N GLY A 524 46.07 -23.96 -22.64
CA GLY A 524 45.41 -25.06 -23.33
C GLY A 524 44.93 -26.20 -22.42
N LYS A 525 45.13 -26.07 -21.10
CA LYS A 525 44.59 -26.98 -20.08
C LYS A 525 43.33 -26.38 -19.48
N VAL A 526 42.30 -27.19 -19.37
CA VAL A 526 41.07 -26.77 -18.73
C VAL A 526 41.10 -27.15 -17.26
N LYS A 527 40.85 -26.17 -16.40
CA LYS A 527 41.07 -26.25 -14.96
C LYS A 527 39.92 -26.93 -14.18
N CYS A 528 38.82 -27.28 -14.83
CA CYS A 528 37.66 -27.95 -14.26
C CYS A 528 37.41 -29.33 -14.89
N LYS A 529 36.55 -30.14 -14.27
CA LYS A 529 35.95 -31.33 -14.90
C LYS A 529 34.75 -30.87 -15.73
N TYR A 530 34.75 -31.13 -17.03
CA TYR A 530 33.68 -30.76 -17.96
C TYR A 530 33.61 -31.81 -19.07
N ASP A 531 32.50 -31.83 -19.79
CA ASP A 531 32.36 -32.67 -20.98
C ASP A 531 33.09 -32.04 -22.15
N THR A 532 34.19 -32.66 -22.56
CA THR A 532 35.08 -32.16 -23.61
C THR A 532 34.42 -32.16 -24.98
N ILE A 533 33.49 -33.08 -25.23
CA ILE A 533 32.74 -33.14 -26.48
C ILE A 533 31.75 -31.97 -26.53
N THR A 534 30.98 -31.79 -25.46
CA THR A 534 30.03 -30.67 -25.33
C THR A 534 30.73 -29.31 -25.51
N LEU A 535 31.91 -29.12 -24.89
CA LEU A 535 32.67 -27.88 -25.05
C LEU A 535 33.15 -27.68 -26.49
N LEU A 536 33.61 -28.75 -27.13
CA LEU A 536 34.07 -28.72 -28.52
C LEU A 536 32.93 -28.34 -29.48
N GLU A 537 31.75 -28.91 -29.29
CA GLU A 537 30.53 -28.57 -30.05
C GLU A 537 30.22 -27.07 -29.96
N TYR A 538 30.27 -26.49 -28.76
CA TYR A 538 30.04 -25.06 -28.58
C TYR A 538 31.13 -24.20 -29.22
N ILE A 539 32.41 -24.46 -28.94
CA ILE A 539 33.50 -23.61 -29.44
C ILE A 539 33.73 -23.75 -30.95
N THR A 540 33.07 -24.68 -31.64
CA THR A 540 33.15 -24.81 -33.10
C THR A 540 31.88 -24.34 -33.80
N SER A 541 30.83 -23.99 -33.05
CA SER A 541 29.51 -23.64 -33.59
C SER A 541 29.52 -22.40 -34.49
N ASP A 542 30.45 -21.47 -34.25
CA ASP A 542 30.60 -20.25 -35.05
C ASP A 542 31.32 -20.47 -36.38
N GLN A 543 31.93 -21.64 -36.64
CA GLN A 543 32.74 -21.94 -37.83
C GLN A 543 33.97 -21.01 -38.05
N HIS A 544 34.29 -20.13 -37.10
CA HIS A 544 35.36 -19.13 -37.20
C HIS A 544 36.57 -19.48 -36.31
N TYR A 545 36.92 -20.77 -36.24
CA TYR A 545 37.93 -21.30 -35.30
C TYR A 545 39.32 -21.56 -35.92
N HIS A 546 39.60 -21.03 -37.12
CA HIS A 546 40.85 -21.26 -37.85
C HIS A 546 42.08 -20.87 -37.01
N ASN A 547 43.01 -21.81 -36.79
CA ASN A 547 44.20 -21.68 -35.94
C ASN A 547 43.95 -21.39 -34.44
N GLN A 548 42.70 -21.26 -34.01
CA GLN A 548 42.36 -20.93 -32.62
C GLN A 548 42.34 -22.16 -31.72
N LEU A 549 42.07 -23.35 -32.29
CA LEU A 549 42.03 -24.63 -31.57
C LEU A 549 43.41 -25.28 -31.36
N ASN A 550 44.43 -24.83 -32.09
CA ASN A 550 45.78 -25.41 -31.99
C ASN A 550 46.35 -25.24 -30.58
N GLY A 551 46.77 -26.35 -29.97
CA GLY A 551 47.35 -26.38 -28.63
C GLY A 551 46.33 -26.49 -27.48
N LEU A 552 45.03 -26.57 -27.78
CA LEU A 552 44.00 -26.84 -26.77
C LEU A 552 43.88 -28.36 -26.54
N GLN A 553 43.97 -28.81 -25.29
CA GLN A 553 43.85 -30.23 -24.90
C GLN A 553 42.37 -30.65 -24.78
N LEU A 554 41.64 -30.61 -25.90
CA LEU A 554 40.19 -30.83 -25.97
C LEU A 554 39.79 -32.22 -26.47
N LEU A 555 40.75 -33.09 -26.73
CA LEU A 555 40.50 -34.50 -27.06
C LEU A 555 41.45 -35.35 -26.23
N PRO A 556 41.01 -36.50 -25.71
CA PRO A 556 41.91 -37.45 -25.09
C PRO A 556 42.95 -37.87 -26.14
N LEU A 557 44.21 -37.55 -25.89
CA LEU A 557 45.32 -38.10 -26.68
C LEU A 557 45.26 -39.62 -26.49
N THR A 558 45.31 -40.39 -27.58
CA THR A 558 45.41 -41.85 -27.52
C THR A 558 46.52 -42.22 -26.54
N SER A 559 46.19 -43.04 -25.54
CA SER A 559 47.14 -43.58 -24.58
C SER A 559 48.27 -44.25 -25.36
N ASN A 560 49.47 -43.67 -25.33
CA ASN A 560 50.68 -44.33 -25.81
C ASN A 560 51.19 -45.31 -24.74
#